data_AF-A0A6P8HGU8-F1
#
_entry.id   AF-A0A6P8HGU8-F1
#
_cell.length_a   1.000
_cell.length_b   1.000
_cell.length_c   1.000
_cell.angle_alpha   90.00
_cell.angle_beta   90.00
_cell.angle_gamma   90.00
#
_symmetry.space_group_name_H-M   'P 1'
#
loop_
_entity.id
_entity.type
_entity.pdbx_description
1 polymer ?
#
loop_
_entity_poly.entity_id
_entity_poly.type
_entity_poly.pdbx_seq_one_letter_code
_entity_poly.pdbx_strand_id
1 'polypeptide(L)'
;MVLDGPCVIRRTRLPRLDGIKVGHVQPIQLTSNTDPHLVKTISLSPPIFEIPDFLSEEECDKLIKLANSHMMQTSDIINPGATLSKLDYDTTFSQWDRNGDKLIDKHEIFAQLLYLRDMHFTDKDIDKMLQTLKIGQIKKGFIHPKEFQGKKLMGYIDQVRLKDPKVIGRHSNETWLDMWEDDILRDLNFRKAALTGLPLEVIEGSETPVVIKYGKGGHYHCHYDSHSPVVIQPCCHRSSQDGCRVCRYITIMYFLSDVETGGQTAFPIANNITFNHKKWHQQLQNFSNLSAYCSKANIIVTPKKGKAVMWYNHVVDKSTGWLAGLDQMSYHGGCDVIRGEKWIMNNWINIIGQNFGNIRTWNDTYTKLHIYKDHLGKYGGT
;
A
#
# COMPACT_ATOMS: atom_id res chain seq x y z
N MET A 1 -9.83 -50.93 19.70
CA MET A 1 -9.29 -49.58 19.91
C MET A 1 -9.32 -48.88 18.56
N VAL A 2 -10.21 -47.90 18.41
CA VAL A 2 -10.23 -47.06 17.21
C VAL A 2 -9.03 -46.13 17.35
N LEU A 3 -8.06 -46.25 16.44
CA LEU A 3 -6.96 -45.29 16.35
C LEU A 3 -7.58 -43.98 15.86
N ASP A 4 -7.69 -43.00 16.74
CA ASP A 4 -7.99 -41.63 16.34
C ASP A 4 -6.90 -41.19 15.36
N GLY A 5 -7.29 -41.03 14.09
CA GLY A 5 -6.41 -40.52 13.05
C GLY A 5 -5.88 -39.13 13.41
N PRO A 6 -4.78 -38.67 12.78
CA PRO A 6 -4.16 -37.40 13.10
C PRO A 6 -5.20 -36.27 13.05
N CYS A 7 -5.25 -35.47 14.11
CA CYS A 7 -6.18 -34.36 14.25
C CYS A 7 -5.91 -33.33 13.14
N VAL A 8 -6.71 -33.35 12.07
CA VAL A 8 -6.64 -32.35 11.00
C VAL A 8 -7.29 -31.07 11.55
N ILE A 9 -6.48 -30.14 12.05
CA ILE A 9 -6.94 -28.79 12.41
C ILE A 9 -7.36 -28.10 11.10
N ARG A 10 -8.63 -28.21 10.74
CA ARG A 10 -9.21 -27.44 9.63
C ARG A 10 -9.25 -25.98 10.04
N ARG A 11 -8.28 -25.19 9.58
CA ARG A 11 -8.35 -23.73 9.71
C ARG A 11 -9.57 -23.24 8.93
N THR A 12 -10.50 -22.61 9.63
CA THR A 12 -11.72 -22.04 9.04
C THR A 12 -11.65 -20.52 8.92
N ARG A 13 -10.73 -19.87 9.65
CA ARG A 13 -10.55 -18.41 9.73
C ARG A 13 -9.15 -18.02 9.25
N LEU A 14 -9.03 -16.87 8.58
CA LEU A 14 -7.73 -16.33 8.19
C LEU A 14 -6.91 -15.99 9.44
N PRO A 15 -5.64 -16.45 9.51
CA PRO A 15 -4.68 -15.94 10.46
C PRO A 15 -4.64 -14.41 10.43
N ARG A 16 -4.70 -13.83 11.62
CA ARG A 16 -4.56 -12.39 11.85
C ARG A 16 -3.88 -12.19 13.19
N LEU A 17 -2.81 -11.43 13.22
CA LEU A 17 -2.18 -10.98 14.44
C LEU A 17 -3.01 -9.81 14.99
N ASP A 18 -3.59 -10.00 16.16
CA ASP A 18 -4.39 -8.97 16.81
C ASP A 18 -3.48 -8.05 17.65
N GLY A 19 -3.69 -6.74 17.50
CA GLY A 19 -3.06 -5.76 18.37
C GLY A 19 -3.73 -5.80 19.74
N ILE A 20 -2.96 -5.99 20.81
CA ILE A 20 -3.49 -6.04 22.18
C ILE A 20 -3.82 -4.62 22.69
N LYS A 21 -2.82 -3.74 22.68
CA LYS A 21 -2.96 -2.30 22.94
C LYS A 21 -1.79 -1.57 22.29
N VAL A 22 -1.96 -0.29 21.99
CA VAL A 22 -0.85 0.55 21.50
C VAL A 22 0.29 0.53 22.52
N GLY A 23 1.50 0.28 22.04
CA GLY A 23 2.72 0.13 22.84
C GLY A 23 2.95 -1.27 23.41
N HIS A 24 2.01 -2.22 23.27
CA HIS A 24 2.26 -3.61 23.67
C HIS A 24 3.36 -4.23 22.80
N VAL A 25 4.27 -4.96 23.44
CA VAL A 25 5.35 -5.71 22.80
C VAL A 25 5.18 -7.18 23.14
N GLN A 26 5.16 -8.03 22.12
CA GLN A 26 5.10 -9.48 22.27
C GLN A 26 6.28 -10.15 21.56
N PRO A 27 6.96 -11.12 22.19
CA PRO A 27 7.97 -11.92 21.51
C PRO A 27 7.30 -12.90 20.55
N ILE A 28 7.78 -12.97 19.30
CA ILE A 28 7.36 -13.96 18.31
C ILE A 28 8.60 -14.69 17.79
N GLN A 29 8.59 -16.02 17.88
CA GLN A 29 9.63 -16.86 17.31
C GLN A 29 9.44 -16.94 15.79
N LEU A 30 10.41 -16.42 15.02
CA LEU A 30 10.33 -16.40 13.54
C LEU A 30 11.22 -17.43 12.85
N THR A 31 12.35 -17.77 13.47
CA THR A 31 13.31 -18.78 13.00
C THR A 31 13.65 -19.73 14.15
N SER A 32 13.96 -20.99 13.84
CA SER A 32 14.44 -21.92 14.86
C SER A 32 15.84 -21.52 15.28
N ASN A 33 16.11 -21.46 16.60
CA ASN A 33 17.43 -21.21 17.19
C ASN A 33 17.94 -19.76 17.20
N THR A 34 17.07 -18.75 17.06
CA THR A 34 17.41 -17.35 17.40
C THR A 34 16.54 -16.85 18.53
N ASP A 35 16.90 -15.71 19.12
CA ASP A 35 15.99 -15.04 20.03
C ASP A 35 14.68 -14.64 19.33
N PRO A 36 13.54 -14.63 20.05
CA PRO A 36 12.29 -14.14 19.52
C PRO A 36 12.39 -12.68 19.08
N HIS A 37 11.74 -12.35 17.98
CA HIS A 37 11.63 -10.96 17.55
C HIS A 37 10.57 -10.23 18.38
N LEU A 38 10.85 -8.98 18.73
CA LEU A 38 9.92 -8.14 19.49
C LEU A 38 8.94 -7.44 18.56
N VAL A 39 7.68 -7.85 18.62
CA VAL A 39 6.61 -7.29 17.79
C VAL A 39 5.82 -6.27 18.59
N LYS A 40 5.95 -4.98 18.23
CA LYS A 40 5.30 -3.86 18.91
C LYS A 40 4.05 -3.40 18.17
N THR A 41 2.90 -3.44 18.83
CA THR A 41 1.67 -2.83 18.31
C THR A 41 1.77 -1.31 18.38
N ILE A 42 1.73 -0.61 17.24
CA ILE A 42 1.69 0.86 17.18
C ILE A 42 0.30 1.39 16.82
N SER A 43 -0.57 0.54 16.26
CA SER A 43 -1.96 0.88 15.95
C SER A 43 -2.89 -0.31 16.12
N LEU A 44 -4.15 -0.04 16.47
CA LEU A 44 -5.23 -1.03 16.52
C LEU A 44 -6.16 -0.92 15.31
N SER A 45 -6.27 0.27 14.69
CA SER A 45 -7.08 0.50 13.50
C SER A 45 -6.30 1.34 12.47
N PRO A 46 -5.73 0.73 11.43
CA PRO A 46 -5.65 -0.71 11.25
C PRO A 46 -4.66 -1.27 12.28
N PRO A 47 -4.62 -2.59 12.51
CA PRO A 47 -3.51 -3.18 13.26
C PRO A 47 -2.21 -2.92 12.50
N ILE A 48 -1.27 -2.21 13.15
CA ILE A 48 0.07 -1.90 12.60
C ILE A 48 1.10 -2.33 13.64
N PHE A 49 2.13 -3.02 13.19
CA PHE A 49 3.19 -3.58 14.02
C PHE A 49 4.55 -3.10 13.55
N GLU A 50 5.39 -2.61 14.48
CA GLU A 50 6.82 -2.41 14.26
C GLU A 50 7.58 -3.62 14.79
N ILE A 51 8.55 -4.08 14.01
CA ILE A 51 9.38 -5.22 14.35
C ILE A 51 10.84 -4.80 14.11
N PRO A 52 11.52 -4.27 15.15
CA PRO A 52 12.93 -3.94 15.07
C PRO A 52 13.76 -5.17 14.71
N ASP A 53 14.87 -4.93 14.01
CA ASP A 53 15.89 -5.96 13.74
C ASP A 53 15.31 -7.22 13.07
N PHE A 54 14.25 -7.04 12.27
CA PHE A 54 13.62 -8.11 11.51
C PHE A 54 14.55 -8.65 10.42
N LEU A 55 15.30 -7.76 9.77
CA LEU A 55 16.42 -8.08 8.91
C LEU A 55 17.73 -7.66 9.60
N SER A 56 18.78 -8.45 9.42
CA SER A 56 20.12 -8.02 9.83
C SER A 56 20.64 -6.90 8.92
N GLU A 57 21.67 -6.18 9.38
CA GLU A 57 22.31 -5.16 8.54
C GLU A 57 22.91 -5.75 7.26
N GLU A 58 23.49 -6.96 7.36
CA GLU A 58 24.08 -7.71 6.25
C GLU A 58 23.02 -8.13 5.21
N GLU A 59 21.85 -8.56 5.68
CA GLU A 59 20.71 -8.88 4.81
C GLU A 59 20.23 -7.65 4.06
N CYS A 60 20.14 -6.51 4.75
CA CYS A 60 19.77 -5.25 4.12
C CYS A 60 20.75 -4.84 3.02
N ASP A 61 22.06 -4.92 3.29
CA ASP A 61 23.09 -4.56 2.32
C ASP A 61 23.11 -5.50 1.11
N LYS A 62 22.90 -6.81 1.34
CA LYS A 62 22.79 -7.79 0.24
C LYS A 62 21.56 -7.53 -0.63
N LEU A 63 20.41 -7.20 -0.03
CA LEU A 63 19.19 -6.86 -0.78
C LEU A 63 19.35 -5.58 -1.60
N ILE A 64 20.00 -4.54 -1.04
CA ILE A 64 20.32 -3.31 -1.79
C ILE A 64 21.29 -3.62 -2.94
N LYS A 65 22.31 -4.45 -2.71
CA LYS A 65 23.26 -4.86 -3.74
C LYS A 65 22.57 -5.62 -4.88
N LEU A 66 21.68 -6.55 -4.55
CA LEU A 66 20.90 -7.31 -5.53
C LEU A 66 20.00 -6.36 -6.35
N ALA A 67 19.29 -5.45 -5.69
CA ALA A 67 18.46 -4.44 -6.36
C ALA A 67 19.26 -3.55 -7.33
N ASN A 68 20.47 -3.11 -6.94
CA ASN A 68 21.33 -2.31 -7.82
C ASN A 68 21.92 -3.11 -8.99
N SER A 69 22.02 -4.44 -8.87
CA SER A 69 22.43 -5.29 -9.99
C SER A 69 21.33 -5.43 -11.05
N HIS A 70 20.09 -5.12 -10.69
CA HIS A 70 18.95 -5.02 -11.60
C HIS A 70 18.79 -3.57 -12.08
N MET A 71 18.21 -3.38 -13.28
CA MET A 71 17.90 -2.01 -13.75
C MET A 71 16.75 -1.43 -12.92
N MET A 72 17.07 -0.43 -12.07
CA MET A 72 16.04 0.35 -11.39
C MET A 72 15.28 1.23 -12.38
N GLN A 73 13.95 1.23 -12.29
CA GLN A 73 13.06 2.00 -13.16
C GLN A 73 12.33 3.07 -12.36
N THR A 74 11.93 4.18 -12.97
CA THR A 74 11.05 5.14 -12.31
C THR A 74 9.73 4.46 -11.95
N SER A 75 9.30 4.59 -10.70
CA SER A 75 8.11 3.91 -10.17
C SER A 75 6.78 4.56 -10.60
N ASP A 76 6.74 5.17 -11.80
CA ASP A 76 5.57 5.90 -12.26
C ASP A 76 4.38 4.93 -12.37
N ILE A 77 3.27 5.29 -11.71
CA ILE A 77 1.98 4.58 -11.83
C ILE A 77 1.42 4.71 -13.27
N ILE A 78 1.92 5.69 -14.02
CA ILE A 78 1.53 5.99 -15.39
C ILE A 78 2.72 5.72 -16.32
N ASN A 79 2.63 4.63 -17.09
CA ASN A 79 3.63 4.22 -18.07
C ASN A 79 4.02 5.41 -19.00
N PRO A 80 5.27 5.91 -18.97
CA PRO A 80 5.68 7.07 -19.77
C PRO A 80 5.58 6.83 -21.29
N GLY A 81 5.61 5.56 -21.71
CA GLY A 81 5.51 5.11 -23.10
C GLY A 81 4.12 4.64 -23.52
N ALA A 82 3.12 4.62 -22.63
CA ALA A 82 1.74 4.52 -23.08
C ALA A 82 1.43 5.82 -23.81
N THR A 83 1.38 5.77 -25.13
CA THR A 83 0.88 6.86 -25.96
C THR A 83 -0.44 7.30 -25.35
N LEU A 84 -0.42 8.49 -24.73
CA LEU A 84 -1.53 9.17 -24.04
C LEU A 84 -2.71 9.52 -24.99
N SER A 85 -2.83 8.81 -26.12
CA SER A 85 -3.69 9.11 -27.25
C SER A 85 -5.03 8.37 -27.25
N LYS A 86 -5.39 7.64 -26.18
CA LYS A 86 -6.66 6.88 -26.12
C LYS A 86 -7.39 6.85 -24.76
N LEU A 87 -7.06 7.75 -23.83
CA LEU A 87 -8.03 8.14 -22.81
C LEU A 87 -8.73 9.38 -23.35
N ASP A 88 -9.99 9.23 -23.78
CA ASP A 88 -10.86 10.37 -24.05
C ASP A 88 -10.71 11.36 -22.90
N TYR A 89 -10.32 12.60 -23.24
CA TYR A 89 -10.17 13.66 -22.27
C TYR A 89 -11.54 13.94 -21.66
N ASP A 90 -11.80 13.40 -20.47
CA ASP A 90 -13.00 13.71 -19.68
C ASP A 90 -12.94 15.15 -19.19
N THR A 91 -13.28 16.01 -20.13
CA THR A 91 -13.24 17.48 -20.10
C THR A 91 -14.65 18.03 -20.11
N THR A 92 -15.64 17.24 -19.67
CA THR A 92 -17.02 17.69 -19.52
C THR A 92 -17.30 18.08 -18.08
N PHE A 93 -18.18 19.06 -17.93
CA PHE A 93 -18.55 19.57 -16.61
C PHE A 93 -19.22 18.49 -15.75
N SER A 94 -20.11 17.69 -16.36
CA SER A 94 -20.91 16.66 -15.68
C SER A 94 -20.09 15.53 -15.06
N GLN A 95 -18.86 15.30 -15.52
CA GLN A 95 -17.98 14.29 -14.92
C GLN A 95 -17.25 14.81 -13.69
N TRP A 96 -16.99 16.11 -13.66
CA TRP A 96 -16.35 16.77 -12.53
C TRP A 96 -17.39 17.13 -11.45
N ASP A 97 -18.62 17.47 -11.83
CA ASP A 97 -19.77 17.68 -10.93
C ASP A 97 -20.31 16.33 -10.44
N ARG A 98 -19.69 15.78 -9.40
CA ARG A 98 -19.98 14.44 -8.84
C ARG A 98 -21.25 14.43 -8.02
N ASN A 99 -21.59 15.55 -7.38
CA ASN A 99 -22.78 15.64 -6.53
C ASN A 99 -24.03 16.13 -7.32
N GLY A 100 -23.85 16.62 -8.54
CA GLY A 100 -24.92 17.05 -9.44
C GLY A 100 -25.55 18.40 -9.07
N ASP A 101 -24.89 19.20 -8.23
CA ASP A 101 -25.40 20.48 -7.75
C ASP A 101 -25.15 21.65 -8.72
N LYS A 102 -24.55 21.35 -9.88
CA LYS A 102 -24.20 22.29 -10.96
C LYS A 102 -23.10 23.29 -10.55
N LEU A 103 -22.28 22.96 -9.57
CA LEU A 103 -21.11 23.75 -9.16
C LEU A 103 -19.97 22.81 -8.76
N ILE A 104 -18.85 22.89 -9.47
CA ILE A 104 -17.70 22.07 -9.07
C ILE A 104 -16.96 22.73 -7.90
N ASP A 105 -16.92 22.07 -6.75
CA ASP A 105 -16.18 22.52 -5.57
C ASP A 105 -14.73 21.97 -5.54
N LYS A 106 -13.95 22.37 -4.52
CA LYS A 106 -12.56 21.90 -4.39
C LYS A 106 -12.46 20.38 -4.18
N HIS A 107 -13.39 19.78 -3.46
CA HIS A 107 -13.40 18.33 -3.22
C HIS A 107 -13.62 17.58 -4.52
N GLU A 108 -14.49 18.06 -5.39
CA GLU A 108 -14.69 17.47 -6.70
C GLU A 108 -13.47 17.61 -7.60
N ILE A 109 -12.79 18.77 -7.58
CA ILE A 109 -11.53 18.97 -8.28
C ILE A 109 -10.48 17.98 -7.78
N PHE A 110 -10.23 17.93 -6.47
CA PHE A 110 -9.28 17.00 -5.86
C PHE A 110 -9.58 15.54 -6.26
N ALA A 111 -10.85 15.14 -6.20
CA ALA A 111 -11.27 13.79 -6.54
C ALA A 111 -11.01 13.45 -8.01
N GLN A 112 -11.15 14.44 -8.89
CA GLN A 112 -10.87 14.30 -10.31
C GLN A 112 -9.36 14.23 -10.60
N LEU A 113 -8.55 15.03 -9.91
CA LEU A 113 -7.09 15.03 -10.04
C LEU A 113 -6.49 13.67 -9.65
N LEU A 114 -6.96 13.11 -8.52
CA LEU A 114 -6.58 11.77 -8.08
C LEU A 114 -7.01 10.71 -9.10
N TYR A 115 -8.26 10.77 -9.58
CA TYR A 115 -8.78 9.78 -10.53
C TYR A 115 -8.07 9.79 -11.89
N LEU A 116 -7.83 10.96 -12.48
CA LEU A 116 -7.32 11.06 -13.86
C LEU A 116 -5.81 10.89 -13.98
N ARG A 117 -5.07 11.29 -12.96
CA ARG A 117 -3.61 11.51 -13.06
C ARG A 117 -2.86 11.14 -11.78
N ASP A 118 -3.54 10.60 -10.76
CA ASP A 118 -2.96 10.34 -9.44
C ASP A 118 -2.23 11.59 -8.90
N MET A 119 -2.88 12.74 -8.98
CA MET A 119 -2.31 14.01 -8.56
C MET A 119 -2.88 14.50 -7.24
N HIS A 120 -2.00 14.94 -6.37
CA HIS A 120 -2.27 15.34 -5.00
C HIS A 120 -2.06 16.83 -4.83
N PHE A 121 -2.92 17.63 -5.42
CA PHE A 121 -2.86 19.08 -5.24
C PHE A 121 -3.17 19.44 -3.78
N THR A 122 -2.66 20.57 -3.31
CA THR A 122 -3.11 21.22 -2.07
C THR A 122 -4.20 22.25 -2.37
N ASP A 123 -4.87 22.75 -1.33
CA ASP A 123 -5.80 23.89 -1.47
C ASP A 123 -5.17 25.09 -2.17
N LYS A 124 -3.88 25.35 -1.89
CA LYS A 124 -3.11 26.44 -2.51
C LYS A 124 -2.88 26.21 -3.99
N ASP A 125 -2.67 24.96 -4.40
CA ASP A 125 -2.45 24.61 -5.80
C ASP A 125 -3.74 24.77 -6.61
N ILE A 126 -4.89 24.37 -6.04
CA ILE A 126 -6.20 24.62 -6.64
C ILE A 126 -6.48 26.12 -6.73
N ASP A 127 -6.28 26.87 -5.65
CA ASP A 127 -6.52 28.32 -5.66
C ASP A 127 -5.67 29.03 -6.72
N LYS A 128 -4.39 28.64 -6.83
CA LYS A 128 -3.47 29.15 -7.86
C LYS A 128 -3.92 28.76 -9.27
N MET A 129 -4.38 27.53 -9.47
CA MET A 129 -4.94 27.09 -10.76
C MET A 129 -6.15 27.92 -11.16
N LEU A 130 -7.16 28.03 -10.28
CA LEU A 130 -8.38 28.77 -10.54
C LEU A 130 -8.09 30.25 -10.82
N GLN A 131 -7.19 30.86 -10.04
CA GLN A 131 -6.74 32.24 -10.27
C GLN A 131 -6.04 32.41 -11.63
N THR A 132 -5.11 31.52 -11.96
CA THR A 132 -4.34 31.57 -13.23
C THR A 132 -5.26 31.42 -14.44
N LEU A 133 -6.25 30.55 -14.34
CA LEU A 133 -7.23 30.29 -15.40
C LEU A 133 -8.40 31.28 -15.41
N LYS A 134 -8.44 32.22 -14.46
CA LYS A 134 -9.53 33.20 -14.26
C LYS A 134 -10.90 32.53 -14.10
N ILE A 135 -10.95 31.42 -13.36
CA ILE A 135 -12.17 30.66 -13.03
C ILE A 135 -12.65 31.07 -11.62
N GLY A 136 -13.97 31.04 -11.38
CA GLY A 136 -14.58 31.41 -10.09
C GLY A 136 -14.94 32.89 -9.98
N GLN A 137 -15.16 33.57 -11.11
CA GLN A 137 -15.63 34.95 -11.18
C GLN A 137 -17.15 35.05 -10.97
N ILE A 138 -17.91 34.05 -11.43
CA ILE A 138 -19.36 33.96 -11.24
C ILE A 138 -19.68 33.60 -9.78
N LYS A 139 -19.00 32.59 -9.22
CA LYS A 139 -19.14 32.19 -7.83
C LYS A 139 -17.77 31.86 -7.24
N LYS A 140 -17.31 32.72 -6.33
CA LYS A 140 -16.00 32.55 -5.68
C LYS A 140 -15.90 31.19 -5.00
N GLY A 141 -14.83 30.46 -5.28
CA GLY A 141 -14.53 29.14 -4.69
C GLY A 141 -15.17 27.95 -5.40
N PHE A 142 -15.92 28.17 -6.49
CA PHE A 142 -16.55 27.12 -7.28
C PHE A 142 -16.23 27.32 -8.77
N ILE A 143 -16.26 26.24 -9.56
CA ILE A 143 -16.30 26.33 -11.02
C ILE A 143 -17.76 26.27 -11.47
N HIS A 144 -18.28 27.39 -11.97
CA HIS A 144 -19.62 27.43 -12.55
C HIS A 144 -19.62 26.81 -13.97
N PRO A 145 -20.70 26.15 -14.43
CA PRO A 145 -20.77 25.53 -15.76
C PRO A 145 -20.35 26.45 -16.91
N LYS A 146 -20.73 27.74 -16.83
CA LYS A 146 -20.37 28.77 -17.82
C LYS A 146 -18.88 29.15 -17.84
N GLU A 147 -18.14 28.86 -16.77
CA GLU A 147 -16.70 29.16 -16.64
C GLU A 147 -15.82 27.93 -16.89
N PHE A 148 -16.44 26.74 -16.94
CA PHE A 148 -15.72 25.49 -17.04
C PHE A 148 -15.03 25.35 -18.39
N GLN A 149 -13.71 25.17 -18.33
CA GLN A 149 -12.83 25.10 -19.50
C GLN A 149 -11.95 23.86 -19.38
N GLY A 150 -12.55 22.67 -19.57
CA GLY A 150 -11.88 21.38 -19.37
C GLY A 150 -10.52 21.25 -20.06
N LYS A 151 -10.39 21.67 -21.33
CA LYS A 151 -9.09 21.65 -22.04
C LYS A 151 -8.02 22.53 -21.39
N LYS A 152 -8.39 23.72 -20.88
CA LYS A 152 -7.44 24.62 -20.20
C LYS A 152 -7.06 24.10 -18.82
N LEU A 153 -8.03 23.51 -18.10
CA LEU A 153 -7.78 22.84 -16.82
C LEU A 153 -6.75 21.71 -17.00
N MET A 154 -6.98 20.81 -17.96
CA MET A 154 -6.05 19.72 -18.24
C MET A 154 -4.69 20.20 -18.71
N GLY A 155 -4.64 21.22 -19.57
CA GLY A 155 -3.36 21.82 -20.00
C GLY A 155 -2.55 22.43 -18.85
N TYR A 156 -3.22 23.08 -17.89
CA TYR A 156 -2.55 23.59 -16.68
C TYR A 156 -2.03 22.44 -15.80
N ILE A 157 -2.87 21.43 -15.57
CA ILE A 157 -2.54 20.22 -14.82
C ILE A 157 -1.27 19.55 -15.37
N ASP A 158 -1.22 19.33 -16.68
CA ASP A 158 -0.07 18.69 -17.33
C ASP A 158 1.20 19.54 -17.19
N GLN A 159 1.09 20.88 -17.24
CA GLN A 159 2.23 21.78 -17.01
C GLN A 159 2.75 21.73 -15.58
N VAL A 160 1.87 21.64 -14.57
CA VAL A 160 2.28 21.54 -13.17
C VAL A 160 2.95 20.19 -12.92
N ARG A 161 2.36 19.10 -13.41
CA ARG A 161 2.91 17.74 -13.30
C ARG A 161 4.36 17.66 -13.79
N LEU A 162 4.68 18.31 -14.90
CA LEU A 162 6.03 18.31 -15.47
C LEU A 162 7.05 19.14 -14.68
N LYS A 163 6.60 20.07 -13.84
CA LYS A 163 7.45 21.07 -13.17
C LYS A 163 7.58 20.85 -11.67
N ASP A 164 6.55 20.29 -11.04
CA ASP A 164 6.51 20.09 -9.60
C ASP A 164 6.28 18.61 -9.26
N PRO A 165 7.32 17.86 -8.89
CA PRO A 165 7.16 16.46 -8.51
C PRO A 165 6.33 16.30 -7.24
N LYS A 166 6.11 17.34 -6.41
CA LYS A 166 5.34 17.21 -5.15
C LYS A 166 3.83 17.09 -5.35
N VAL A 167 3.35 17.17 -6.59
CA VAL A 167 1.94 16.96 -6.89
C VAL A 167 1.67 15.61 -7.52
N ILE A 168 2.70 14.86 -7.95
CA ILE A 168 2.51 13.52 -8.51
C ILE A 168 2.44 12.50 -7.39
N GLY A 169 1.62 11.46 -7.54
CA GLY A 169 1.39 10.49 -6.48
C GLY A 169 2.67 9.82 -5.99
N ARG A 170 3.58 9.46 -6.89
CA ARG A 170 4.79 8.72 -6.55
C ARG A 170 6.03 9.27 -7.25
N HIS A 171 7.08 9.49 -6.47
CA HIS A 171 8.39 9.94 -6.94
C HIS A 171 9.48 9.06 -6.34
N SER A 172 9.79 7.94 -7.02
CA SER A 172 10.78 6.94 -6.59
C SER A 172 11.33 6.14 -7.77
N ASN A 173 12.33 5.31 -7.50
CA ASN A 173 12.77 4.25 -8.40
C ASN A 173 12.50 2.88 -7.77
N GLU A 174 12.16 1.87 -8.57
CA GLU A 174 11.90 0.51 -8.09
C GLU A 174 12.50 -0.57 -8.97
N THR A 175 12.65 -1.75 -8.39
CA THR A 175 12.97 -3.00 -9.08
C THR A 175 12.38 -4.18 -8.33
N TRP A 176 12.27 -5.32 -8.99
CA TRP A 176 11.73 -6.56 -8.44
C TRP A 176 12.86 -7.55 -8.17
N LEU A 177 12.76 -8.26 -7.04
CA LEU A 177 13.71 -9.31 -6.68
C LEU A 177 13.03 -10.67 -6.78
N ASP A 178 13.53 -11.56 -7.64
CA ASP A 178 12.98 -12.91 -7.74
C ASP A 178 13.32 -13.71 -6.47
N MET A 179 12.30 -14.34 -5.87
CA MET A 179 12.42 -15.02 -4.57
C MET A 179 13.19 -16.34 -4.66
N TRP A 180 13.29 -16.94 -5.85
CA TRP A 180 13.87 -18.27 -6.03
C TRP A 180 15.39 -18.27 -6.18
N GLU A 181 15.99 -17.11 -6.41
CA GLU A 181 17.41 -16.99 -6.76
C GLU A 181 18.32 -16.71 -5.55
N ASP A 182 17.76 -16.34 -4.39
CA ASP A 182 18.54 -15.94 -3.21
C ASP A 182 18.06 -16.61 -1.91
N ASP A 183 19.00 -17.22 -1.18
CA ASP A 183 18.73 -17.89 0.09
C ASP A 183 18.11 -16.98 1.16
N ILE A 184 18.42 -15.67 1.16
CA ILE A 184 17.83 -14.69 2.08
C ILE A 184 16.33 -14.55 1.82
N LEU A 185 15.93 -14.47 0.55
CA LEU A 185 14.52 -14.31 0.18
C LEU A 185 13.71 -15.56 0.52
N ARG A 186 14.33 -16.74 0.41
CA ARG A 186 13.71 -18.00 0.86
C ARG A 186 13.58 -18.06 2.38
N ASP A 187 14.61 -17.72 3.15
CA ASP A 187 14.52 -17.64 4.61
C ASP A 187 13.46 -16.62 5.07
N LEU A 188 13.39 -15.48 4.38
CA LEU A 188 12.39 -14.46 4.60
C LEU A 188 10.96 -14.99 4.43
N ASN A 189 10.71 -15.95 3.53
CA ASN A 189 9.39 -16.57 3.41
C ASN A 189 8.99 -17.34 4.67
N PHE A 190 9.92 -18.04 5.32
CA PHE A 190 9.66 -18.71 6.59
C PHE A 190 9.37 -17.72 7.71
N ARG A 191 10.17 -16.64 7.83
CA ARG A 191 9.91 -15.57 8.80
C ARG A 191 8.54 -14.92 8.59
N LYS A 192 8.16 -14.63 7.34
CA LYS A 192 6.83 -14.09 6.99
C LYS A 192 5.70 -15.06 7.33
N ALA A 193 5.87 -16.35 7.06
CA ALA A 193 4.88 -17.38 7.41
C ALA A 193 4.69 -17.48 8.93
N ALA A 194 5.79 -17.48 9.70
CA ALA A 194 5.75 -17.48 11.16
C ALA A 194 5.10 -16.21 11.73
N LEU A 195 5.45 -15.03 11.21
CA LEU A 195 4.90 -13.74 11.65
C LEU A 195 3.39 -13.63 11.38
N THR A 196 2.96 -14.01 10.18
CA THR A 196 1.57 -13.83 9.73
C THR A 196 0.67 -14.99 10.15
N GLY A 197 1.27 -16.14 10.46
CA GLY A 197 0.59 -17.40 10.66
C GLY A 197 0.01 -17.99 9.37
N LEU A 198 0.26 -17.42 8.19
CA LEU A 198 -0.26 -17.94 6.93
C LEU A 198 0.56 -19.14 6.43
N PRO A 199 -0.04 -20.06 5.65
CA PRO A 199 0.69 -21.15 5.03
C PRO A 199 1.82 -20.64 4.13
N LEU A 200 2.95 -21.36 4.10
CA LEU A 200 4.14 -20.97 3.34
C LEU A 200 3.81 -20.83 1.84
N GLU A 201 2.93 -21.66 1.31
CA GLU A 201 2.51 -21.64 -0.09
C GLU A 201 1.74 -20.36 -0.45
N VAL A 202 1.03 -19.77 0.51
CA VAL A 202 0.40 -18.45 0.34
C VAL A 202 1.47 -17.37 0.28
N ILE A 203 2.48 -17.45 1.15
CA ILE A 203 3.59 -16.49 1.19
C ILE A 203 4.41 -16.55 -0.11
N GLU A 204 4.80 -17.74 -0.55
CA GLU A 204 5.59 -17.97 -1.78
C GLU A 204 4.81 -17.67 -3.05
N GLY A 205 3.49 -17.91 -3.04
CA GLY A 205 2.63 -17.63 -4.18
C GLY A 205 2.17 -16.17 -4.30
N SER A 206 2.48 -15.32 -3.31
CA SER A 206 2.13 -13.90 -3.35
C SER A 206 3.04 -13.10 -4.30
N GLU A 207 2.72 -11.82 -4.47
CA GLU A 207 3.50 -10.87 -5.28
C GLU A 207 4.99 -10.87 -4.92
N THR A 208 5.83 -10.80 -5.96
CA THR A 208 7.29 -10.68 -5.85
C THR A 208 7.68 -9.42 -5.06
N PRO A 209 8.65 -9.50 -4.13
CA PRO A 209 9.12 -8.33 -3.39
C PRO A 209 9.63 -7.22 -4.31
N VAL A 210 9.30 -5.97 -3.95
CA VAL A 210 9.72 -4.77 -4.67
C VAL A 210 10.68 -3.97 -3.82
N VAL A 211 11.89 -3.73 -4.31
CA VAL A 211 12.85 -2.81 -3.68
C VAL A 211 12.69 -1.43 -4.29
N ILE A 212 12.59 -0.43 -3.42
CA ILE A 212 12.28 0.95 -3.81
C ILE A 212 13.34 1.88 -3.21
N LYS A 213 13.88 2.75 -4.06
CA LYS A 213 14.80 3.83 -3.69
C LYS A 213 14.09 5.18 -3.80
N TYR A 214 14.14 5.96 -2.73
CA TYR A 214 13.76 7.37 -2.73
C TYR A 214 15.01 8.22 -2.51
N GLY A 215 15.34 9.04 -3.49
CA GLY A 215 16.34 10.10 -3.36
C GLY A 215 15.75 11.35 -2.70
N LYS A 216 16.52 12.43 -2.67
CA LYS A 216 16.08 13.74 -2.13
C LYS A 216 14.78 14.21 -2.80
N GLY A 217 13.77 14.53 -1.99
CA GLY A 217 12.43 14.92 -2.46
C GLY A 217 11.57 13.75 -2.99
N GLY A 218 12.08 12.53 -2.95
CA GLY A 218 11.31 11.32 -3.24
C GLY A 218 10.24 11.09 -2.17
N HIS A 219 9.06 10.69 -2.61
CA HIS A 219 7.88 10.48 -1.76
C HIS A 219 6.91 9.50 -2.44
N TYR A 220 5.91 9.07 -1.67
CA TYR A 220 4.72 8.42 -2.20
C TYR A 220 3.53 8.92 -1.40
N HIS A 221 2.67 9.72 -2.01
CA HIS A 221 1.48 10.25 -1.37
C HIS A 221 0.52 9.16 -0.93
N CYS A 222 -0.45 9.55 -0.10
CA CYS A 222 -1.25 8.55 0.59
C CYS A 222 -2.12 7.76 -0.39
N HIS A 223 -2.10 6.44 -0.23
CA HIS A 223 -2.82 5.48 -1.06
C HIS A 223 -3.25 4.29 -0.20
N TYR A 224 -3.97 3.37 -0.85
CA TYR A 224 -4.25 2.05 -0.31
C TYR A 224 -3.49 1.03 -1.14
N ASP A 225 -2.91 0.03 -0.47
CA ASP A 225 -2.22 -1.04 -1.19
C ASP A 225 -3.18 -1.98 -1.92
N SER A 226 -4.44 -2.07 -1.48
CA SER A 226 -5.42 -2.97 -2.08
C SER A 226 -6.65 -2.21 -2.56
N HIS A 227 -7.32 -2.75 -3.58
CA HIS A 227 -8.65 -2.29 -3.97
C HIS A 227 -9.74 -2.90 -3.09
N SER A 228 -10.85 -2.16 -2.95
CA SER A 228 -12.06 -2.63 -2.27
C SER A 228 -12.62 -3.90 -2.92
N PRO A 229 -13.10 -4.88 -2.14
CA PRO A 229 -13.73 -6.10 -2.68
C PRO A 229 -15.13 -5.86 -3.26
N VAL A 230 -15.71 -4.68 -3.06
CA VAL A 230 -17.00 -4.29 -3.65
C VAL A 230 -16.90 -4.06 -5.16
N VAL A 231 -15.66 -3.88 -5.65
CA VAL A 231 -15.35 -3.79 -7.07
C VAL A 231 -15.59 -5.15 -7.74
N ILE A 232 -16.39 -5.19 -8.82
CA ILE A 232 -16.84 -6.42 -9.50
C ILE A 232 -15.68 -7.21 -10.09
N GLN A 233 -14.57 -6.54 -10.39
CA GLN A 233 -13.38 -7.10 -11.00
C GLN A 233 -12.74 -8.20 -10.12
N PRO A 234 -12.26 -9.30 -10.73
CA PRO A 234 -11.53 -10.34 -10.01
C PRO A 234 -10.18 -9.85 -9.51
N CYS A 235 -9.57 -10.58 -8.57
CA CYS A 235 -8.20 -10.28 -8.14
C CYS A 235 -7.20 -10.47 -9.28
N CYS A 236 -6.23 -9.55 -9.38
CA CYS A 236 -5.13 -9.66 -10.33
C CYS A 236 -4.24 -10.86 -10.00
N HIS A 237 -3.64 -11.42 -11.04
CA HIS A 237 -2.66 -12.51 -10.95
C HIS A 237 -1.51 -12.26 -11.92
N ARG A 238 -0.38 -12.95 -11.73
CA ARG A 238 0.87 -12.69 -12.49
C ARG A 238 0.66 -12.60 -14.00
N SER A 239 -0.14 -13.51 -14.56
CA SER A 239 -0.43 -13.60 -16.00
C SER A 239 -1.60 -12.74 -16.50
N SER A 240 -2.35 -12.05 -15.63
CA SER A 240 -3.41 -11.12 -16.03
C SER A 240 -3.48 -9.94 -15.06
N GLN A 241 -2.97 -8.80 -15.53
CA GLN A 241 -3.03 -7.52 -14.82
C GLN A 241 -4.11 -6.58 -15.39
N ASP A 242 -4.79 -6.97 -16.46
CA ASP A 242 -5.82 -6.17 -17.12
C ASP A 242 -7.23 -6.55 -16.64
N GLY A 243 -8.08 -5.56 -16.42
CA GLY A 243 -9.48 -5.77 -16.03
C GLY A 243 -9.69 -6.41 -14.65
N CYS A 244 -8.66 -6.38 -13.80
CA CYS A 244 -8.65 -6.98 -12.46
C CYS A 244 -8.45 -5.91 -11.37
N ARG A 245 -8.46 -6.32 -10.10
CA ARG A 245 -8.19 -5.47 -8.94
C ARG A 245 -7.06 -6.03 -8.07
N VAL A 246 -6.28 -5.16 -7.46
CA VAL A 246 -5.21 -5.54 -6.52
C VAL A 246 -5.82 -6.07 -5.22
N CYS A 247 -5.39 -7.26 -4.79
CA CYS A 247 -5.94 -7.99 -3.63
C CYS A 247 -4.84 -8.36 -2.64
N ARG A 248 -4.38 -7.38 -1.87
CA ARG A 248 -3.30 -7.53 -0.90
C ARG A 248 -3.88 -7.54 0.50
N TYR A 249 -3.78 -8.66 1.21
CA TYR A 249 -4.28 -8.79 2.58
C TYR A 249 -3.36 -8.10 3.59
N ILE A 250 -2.06 -8.37 3.48
CA ILE A 250 -1.01 -7.87 4.39
C ILE A 250 0.03 -7.14 3.56
N THR A 251 0.52 -6.03 4.07
CA THR A 251 1.77 -5.43 3.60
C THR A 251 2.82 -5.57 4.69
N ILE A 252 4.00 -6.05 4.30
CA ILE A 252 5.20 -6.07 5.14
C ILE A 252 6.25 -5.23 4.43
N MET A 253 6.59 -4.09 5.03
CA MET A 253 7.59 -3.16 4.51
C MET A 253 8.84 -3.22 5.38
N TYR A 254 10.01 -3.35 4.77
CA TYR A 254 11.30 -3.37 5.43
C TYR A 254 12.07 -2.10 5.11
N PHE A 255 12.65 -1.45 6.12
CA PHE A 255 13.61 -0.39 5.91
C PHE A 255 15.00 -1.01 5.70
N LEU A 256 15.57 -0.80 4.52
CA LEU A 256 16.89 -1.34 4.16
C LEU A 256 18.03 -0.34 4.44
N SER A 257 17.69 0.93 4.68
CA SER A 257 18.64 1.98 5.06
C SER A 257 18.10 2.84 6.19
N ASP A 258 19.02 3.44 6.95
CA ASP A 258 18.70 4.60 7.76
C ASP A 258 18.51 5.83 6.87
N VAL A 259 17.73 6.80 7.35
CA VAL A 259 17.48 8.05 6.66
C VAL A 259 17.81 9.20 7.60
N GLU A 260 18.70 10.09 7.18
CA GLU A 260 19.15 11.19 8.03
C GLU A 260 18.00 12.12 8.44
N THR A 261 17.13 12.49 7.51
CA THR A 261 15.98 13.36 7.79
C THR A 261 14.87 13.17 6.77
N GLY A 262 13.63 13.07 7.24
CA GLY A 262 12.46 12.80 6.40
C GLY A 262 12.27 11.30 6.13
N GLY A 263 11.59 10.97 5.04
CA GLY A 263 11.44 9.58 4.58
C GLY A 263 10.54 8.69 5.45
N GLN A 264 9.82 9.26 6.43
CA GLN A 264 8.94 8.47 7.28
C GLN A 264 7.80 7.83 6.50
N THR A 265 7.22 6.76 7.06
CA THR A 265 5.95 6.21 6.57
C THR A 265 4.83 6.74 7.46
N ALA A 266 3.90 7.48 6.86
CA ALA A 266 2.81 8.14 7.56
C ALA A 266 1.50 7.39 7.35
N PHE A 267 0.73 7.23 8.43
CA PHE A 267 -0.65 6.75 8.42
C PHE A 267 -1.54 7.89 8.93
N PRO A 268 -2.12 8.71 8.02
CA PRO A 268 -2.76 9.96 8.42
C PRO A 268 -3.90 9.80 9.42
N ILE A 269 -4.61 8.68 9.38
CA ILE A 269 -5.84 8.46 10.13
C ILE A 269 -5.85 7.20 10.98
N ALA A 270 -4.70 6.55 11.18
CA ALA A 270 -4.63 5.42 12.08
C ALA A 270 -5.17 5.79 13.48
N ASN A 271 -5.91 4.87 14.09
CA ASN A 271 -6.65 5.00 15.35
C ASN A 271 -7.61 6.21 15.43
N ASN A 272 -8.07 6.76 14.31
CA ASN A 272 -8.98 7.90 14.37
C ASN A 272 -10.39 7.49 14.85
N ILE A 273 -10.63 7.64 16.15
CA ILE A 273 -11.92 7.32 16.79
C ILE A 273 -13.08 8.21 16.35
N THR A 274 -12.78 9.38 15.77
CA THR A 274 -13.80 10.34 15.27
C THR A 274 -14.09 10.17 13.78
N PHE A 275 -13.52 9.13 13.17
CA PHE A 275 -13.59 8.91 11.75
C PHE A 275 -15.03 8.76 11.25
N ASN A 276 -15.36 9.56 10.24
CA ASN A 276 -16.66 9.56 9.61
C ASN A 276 -16.47 9.36 8.11
N HIS A 277 -16.92 8.23 7.57
CA HIS A 277 -16.76 7.88 6.15
C HIS A 277 -17.26 8.97 5.17
N LYS A 278 -18.38 9.64 5.48
CA LYS A 278 -18.94 10.67 4.60
C LYS A 278 -18.09 11.94 4.61
N LYS A 279 -17.65 12.39 5.78
CA LYS A 279 -16.70 13.52 5.90
C LYS A 279 -15.31 13.15 5.37
N TRP A 280 -14.93 11.88 5.49
CA TRP A 280 -13.65 11.37 5.04
C TRP A 280 -13.51 11.47 3.52
N HIS A 281 -14.52 11.10 2.73
CA HIS A 281 -14.45 11.30 1.28
C HIS A 281 -14.23 12.76 0.86
N GLN A 282 -14.70 13.72 1.66
CA GLN A 282 -14.47 15.15 1.43
C GLN A 282 -13.07 15.57 1.91
N GLN A 283 -12.60 15.10 3.07
CA GLN A 283 -11.35 15.55 3.69
C GLN A 283 -10.10 14.76 3.28
N LEU A 284 -10.26 13.53 2.78
CA LEU A 284 -9.23 12.58 2.35
C LEU A 284 -8.14 13.23 1.51
N GLN A 285 -8.63 14.02 0.58
CA GLN A 285 -7.82 14.49 -0.54
C GLN A 285 -6.93 15.63 -0.09
N ASN A 286 -7.36 16.40 0.92
CA ASN A 286 -6.55 17.43 1.55
C ASN A 286 -5.34 16.84 2.27
N PHE A 287 -5.43 15.65 2.87
CA PHE A 287 -4.32 15.05 3.62
C PHE A 287 -3.50 14.05 2.82
N SER A 288 -3.89 13.81 1.56
CA SER A 288 -3.22 12.84 0.71
C SER A 288 -1.80 13.26 0.33
N ASN A 289 -1.56 14.57 0.18
CA ASN A 289 -0.23 15.12 -0.12
C ASN A 289 0.67 15.11 1.12
N LEU A 290 1.55 14.13 1.21
CA LEU A 290 2.51 14.01 2.31
C LEU A 290 3.67 15.02 2.26
N SER A 291 3.99 15.61 1.12
CA SER A 291 4.97 16.69 1.05
C SER A 291 4.49 17.94 1.81
N ALA A 292 3.17 18.14 1.88
CA ALA A 292 2.55 19.24 2.62
C ALA A 292 2.09 18.86 4.04
N TYR A 293 1.63 17.62 4.24
CA TYR A 293 0.86 17.24 5.43
C TYR A 293 1.38 16.04 6.21
N CYS A 294 2.57 15.51 5.91
CA CYS A 294 3.15 14.37 6.64
C CYS A 294 3.16 14.57 8.17
N SER A 295 3.53 15.76 8.64
CA SER A 295 3.57 16.07 10.08
C SER A 295 2.22 16.06 10.78
N LYS A 296 1.12 16.05 10.03
CA LYS A 296 -0.26 15.98 10.54
C LYS A 296 -0.77 14.55 10.67
N ALA A 297 0.02 13.55 10.28
CA ALA A 297 -0.41 12.17 10.36
C ALA A 297 -0.52 11.68 11.80
N ASN A 298 -1.56 10.89 12.09
CA ASN A 298 -1.76 10.32 13.42
C ASN A 298 -0.61 9.40 13.85
N ILE A 299 -0.06 8.64 12.91
CA ILE A 299 1.09 7.76 13.15
C ILE A 299 2.15 8.03 12.10
N ILE A 300 3.38 8.18 12.55
CA ILE A 300 4.57 8.38 11.72
C ILE A 300 5.61 7.35 12.15
N VAL A 301 6.04 6.53 11.21
CA VAL A 301 7.07 5.51 11.42
C VAL A 301 8.39 5.98 10.82
N THR A 302 9.37 6.21 11.69
CA THR A 302 10.72 6.63 11.29
C THR A 302 11.49 5.46 10.66
N PRO A 303 12.18 5.66 9.52
CA PRO A 303 13.06 4.65 8.94
C PRO A 303 14.18 4.27 9.91
N LYS A 304 14.42 2.98 10.04
CA LYS A 304 15.59 2.44 10.74
C LYS A 304 15.99 1.15 10.03
N LYS A 305 17.25 1.03 9.59
CA LYS A 305 17.75 -0.15 8.88
C LYS A 305 17.41 -1.43 9.66
N GLY A 306 16.96 -2.46 8.95
CA GLY A 306 16.56 -3.75 9.53
C GLY A 306 15.13 -3.81 10.09
N LYS A 307 14.49 -2.67 10.36
CA LYS A 307 13.13 -2.64 10.92
C LYS A 307 12.08 -3.01 9.86
N ALA A 308 11.19 -3.93 10.22
CA ALA A 308 9.96 -4.20 9.46
C ALA A 308 8.75 -3.46 10.06
N VAL A 309 7.80 -3.13 9.19
CA VAL A 309 6.47 -2.63 9.54
C VAL A 309 5.45 -3.49 8.83
N MET A 310 4.51 -4.06 9.59
CA MET A 310 3.43 -4.89 9.04
C MET A 310 2.07 -4.28 9.35
N TRP A 311 1.17 -4.27 8.38
CA TRP A 311 -0.23 -3.92 8.60
C TRP A 311 -1.18 -4.74 7.72
N TYR A 312 -2.45 -4.74 8.11
CA TYR A 312 -3.53 -5.36 7.35
C TYR A 312 -4.28 -4.32 6.51
N ASN A 313 -4.50 -4.62 5.24
CA ASN A 313 -5.21 -3.73 4.31
C ASN A 313 -6.73 -3.94 4.32
N HIS A 314 -7.21 -5.08 4.84
CA HIS A 314 -8.63 -5.40 4.91
C HIS A 314 -9.05 -5.71 6.34
N VAL A 315 -10.30 -5.38 6.66
CA VAL A 315 -10.96 -5.90 7.84
C VAL A 315 -11.41 -7.34 7.58
N VAL A 316 -11.63 -8.10 8.65
CA VAL A 316 -12.17 -9.46 8.56
C VAL A 316 -13.63 -9.47 8.98
N ASP A 317 -14.44 -10.27 8.29
CA ASP A 317 -15.80 -10.56 8.73
C ASP A 317 -15.73 -11.41 10.01
N LYS A 318 -16.40 -10.97 11.08
CA LYS A 318 -16.32 -11.66 12.38
C LYS A 318 -16.99 -13.04 12.38
N SER A 319 -18.01 -13.22 11.55
CA SER A 319 -18.77 -14.47 11.44
C SER A 319 -18.00 -15.52 10.66
N THR A 320 -17.45 -15.16 9.50
CA THR A 320 -16.72 -16.09 8.62
C THR A 320 -15.23 -16.19 8.97
N GLY A 321 -14.66 -15.13 9.55
CA GLY A 321 -13.22 -14.98 9.77
C GLY A 321 -12.44 -14.79 8.47
N TRP A 322 -13.09 -14.40 7.38
CA TRP A 322 -12.47 -14.16 6.07
C TRP A 322 -12.35 -12.67 5.75
N LEU A 323 -11.68 -12.33 4.64
CA LEU A 323 -11.58 -10.95 4.16
C LEU A 323 -12.96 -10.34 3.93
N ALA A 324 -13.14 -9.13 4.45
CA ALA A 324 -14.26 -8.26 4.15
C ALA A 324 -13.73 -6.97 3.48
N GLY A 325 -14.31 -5.81 3.80
CA GLY A 325 -13.95 -4.55 3.16
C GLY A 325 -12.51 -4.09 3.38
N LEU A 326 -12.07 -3.18 2.52
CA LEU A 326 -10.82 -2.44 2.70
C LEU A 326 -10.85 -1.68 4.03
N ASP A 327 -9.80 -1.83 4.84
CA ASP A 327 -9.63 -1.07 6.07
C ASP A 327 -9.26 0.37 5.71
N GLN A 328 -10.20 1.29 5.85
CA GLN A 328 -9.99 2.69 5.47
C GLN A 328 -8.87 3.35 6.28
N MET A 329 -8.54 2.82 7.46
CA MET A 329 -7.48 3.38 8.28
C MET A 329 -6.09 2.97 7.78
N SER A 330 -5.98 1.99 6.88
CA SER A 330 -4.72 1.60 6.24
C SER A 330 -4.24 2.58 5.16
N TYR A 331 -4.90 3.72 5.03
CA TYR A 331 -4.43 4.82 4.20
C TYR A 331 -3.06 5.29 4.70
N HIS A 332 -2.07 5.25 3.82
CA HIS A 332 -0.68 5.48 4.20
C HIS A 332 0.14 5.98 3.01
N GLY A 333 1.32 6.52 3.29
CA GLY A 333 2.30 6.87 2.25
C GLY A 333 3.70 7.14 2.81
N GLY A 334 4.64 7.43 1.92
CA GLY A 334 6.00 7.84 2.23
C GLY A 334 6.17 9.35 2.18
N CYS A 335 6.60 9.95 3.29
CA CYS A 335 6.96 11.36 3.36
C CYS A 335 8.23 11.68 2.59
N ASP A 336 8.41 12.96 2.22
CA ASP A 336 9.59 13.45 1.52
C ASP A 336 10.89 13.05 2.23
N VAL A 337 11.84 12.51 1.48
CA VAL A 337 13.24 12.39 1.92
C VAL A 337 13.88 13.78 1.87
N ILE A 338 14.28 14.32 3.02
CA ILE A 338 14.87 15.66 3.12
C ILE A 338 16.40 15.57 2.98
N ARG A 339 17.01 14.59 3.65
CA ARG A 339 18.45 14.27 3.56
C ARG A 339 18.69 12.76 3.65
N GLY A 340 19.74 12.30 2.97
CA GLY A 340 20.06 10.88 2.80
C GLY A 340 19.30 10.22 1.65
N GLU A 341 19.30 8.89 1.64
CA GLU A 341 18.54 8.06 0.70
C GLU A 341 17.72 7.04 1.49
N LYS A 342 16.47 6.83 1.09
CA LYS A 342 15.60 5.81 1.69
C LYS A 342 15.52 4.61 0.76
N TRP A 343 15.97 3.47 1.27
CA TRP A 343 15.76 2.16 0.66
C TRP A 343 14.72 1.39 1.47
N ILE A 344 13.71 0.88 0.79
CA ILE A 344 12.72 -0.04 1.38
C ILE A 344 12.53 -1.25 0.49
N MET A 345 12.02 -2.33 1.07
CA MET A 345 11.45 -3.45 0.34
C MET A 345 10.01 -3.66 0.79
N ASN A 346 9.10 -3.89 -0.16
CA ASN A 346 7.72 -4.24 0.13
C ASN A 346 7.47 -5.71 -0.25
N ASN A 347 6.90 -6.48 0.67
CA ASN A 347 6.24 -7.74 0.39
C ASN A 347 4.74 -7.57 0.62
N TRP A 348 3.97 -7.78 -0.45
CA TRP A 348 2.52 -7.84 -0.37
C TRP A 348 2.07 -9.29 -0.34
N ILE A 349 1.22 -9.65 0.63
CA ILE A 349 0.67 -10.99 0.76
C ILE A 349 -0.74 -11.01 0.21
N ASN A 350 -0.98 -11.80 -0.83
CA ASN A 350 -2.26 -11.89 -1.51
C ASN A 350 -3.11 -13.01 -0.93
N ILE A 351 -4.41 -12.75 -0.80
CA ILE A 351 -5.40 -13.78 -0.53
C ILE A 351 -6.45 -13.69 -1.62
N ILE A 352 -6.48 -14.70 -2.48
CA ILE A 352 -7.46 -14.84 -3.56
C ILE A 352 -8.36 -16.01 -3.22
N GLY A 353 -9.66 -15.77 -3.06
CA GLY A 353 -10.64 -16.78 -2.64
C GLY A 353 -11.55 -16.30 -1.51
N GLN A 354 -12.46 -17.17 -1.09
CA GLN A 354 -13.47 -16.90 -0.06
C GLN A 354 -13.31 -17.79 1.17
N ASN A 355 -12.49 -18.84 1.09
CA ASN A 355 -12.13 -19.73 2.18
C ASN A 355 -10.88 -20.56 1.80
N PHE A 356 -10.35 -21.34 2.75
CA PHE A 356 -9.21 -22.23 2.50
C PHE A 356 -9.47 -23.32 1.45
N GLY A 357 -10.72 -23.71 1.21
CA GLY A 357 -11.06 -24.72 0.20
C GLY A 357 -11.00 -24.22 -1.26
N ASN A 358 -10.90 -22.90 -1.45
CA ASN A 358 -10.79 -22.28 -2.76
C ASN A 358 -9.70 -21.20 -2.86
N ILE A 359 -8.81 -21.12 -1.86
CA ILE A 359 -7.71 -20.17 -1.86
C ILE A 359 -6.74 -20.47 -3.01
N ARG A 360 -6.34 -19.39 -3.68
CA ARG A 360 -5.42 -19.32 -4.80
C ARG A 360 -4.35 -18.28 -4.50
N THR A 361 -3.25 -18.35 -5.22
CA THR A 361 -2.14 -17.41 -5.07
C THR A 361 -2.08 -16.46 -6.25
N TRP A 362 -1.33 -15.38 -6.11
CA TRP A 362 -1.13 -14.43 -7.20
C TRP A 362 -0.32 -15.05 -8.35
N ASN A 363 0.62 -15.94 -8.03
CA ASN A 363 1.45 -16.66 -9.01
C ASN A 363 0.70 -17.78 -9.74
N ASP A 364 -0.27 -18.44 -9.11
CA ASP A 364 -1.05 -19.52 -9.73
C ASP A 364 -2.53 -19.45 -9.31
N THR A 365 -3.37 -19.06 -10.28
CA THR A 365 -4.82 -19.02 -10.11
C THR A 365 -5.52 -20.30 -10.54
N TYR A 366 -4.84 -21.23 -11.22
CA TYR A 366 -5.49 -22.43 -11.77
C TYR A 366 -5.44 -23.58 -10.78
N THR A 367 -4.38 -23.66 -9.99
CA THR A 367 -4.23 -24.71 -8.97
C THR A 367 -4.77 -24.24 -7.64
N LYS A 368 -5.73 -24.99 -7.07
CA LYS A 368 -6.09 -24.80 -5.65
C LYS A 368 -4.88 -25.14 -4.80
N LEU A 369 -4.58 -24.27 -3.83
CA LEU A 369 -3.57 -24.60 -2.82
C LEU A 369 -4.02 -25.82 -2.02
N HIS A 370 -3.21 -26.87 -2.05
CA HIS A 370 -3.40 -28.03 -1.19
C HIS A 370 -2.75 -27.74 0.16
N ILE A 371 -3.44 -26.99 1.02
CA ILE A 371 -2.96 -26.61 2.36
C ILE A 371 -2.91 -27.81 3.34
N TYR A 372 -3.10 -29.03 2.83
CA TYR A 372 -3.17 -30.26 3.61
C TYR A 372 -2.06 -31.24 3.21
N LYS A 373 -0.79 -30.81 3.30
CA LYS A 373 0.36 -31.73 3.33
C LYS A 373 1.48 -31.16 4.22
N ASP A 374 1.68 -31.82 5.36
CA ASP A 374 2.96 -31.98 6.07
C ASP A 374 4.00 -30.83 5.99
N HIS A 375 3.83 -29.80 6.81
CA HIS A 375 4.91 -28.84 7.11
C HIS A 375 5.37 -28.83 8.57
N LEU A 376 4.95 -29.82 9.37
CA LEU A 376 5.52 -30.07 10.70
C LEU A 376 6.65 -31.12 10.70
N GLY A 377 7.07 -31.63 9.54
CA GLY A 377 8.01 -32.74 9.43
C GLY A 377 9.50 -32.42 9.19
N LYS A 378 9.93 -31.15 9.16
CA LYS A 378 11.34 -30.80 8.85
C LYS A 378 12.14 -30.06 9.92
N TYR A 379 11.56 -29.75 11.08
CA TYR A 379 12.31 -29.15 12.21
C TYR A 379 11.89 -29.70 13.59
N GLY A 380 11.44 -30.96 13.64
CA GLY A 380 11.23 -31.70 14.88
C GLY A 380 11.98 -33.03 14.83
N GLY A 381 13.08 -33.14 15.57
CA GLY A 381 13.98 -34.28 15.61
C GLY A 381 15.41 -33.81 15.33
N THR A 382 16.30 -33.68 16.30
CA THR A 382 16.46 -34.33 17.61
C THR A 382 16.75 -33.34 18.73
#